data_AF-A0A6B3NLT8-F1
#
_entry.id   AF-A0A6B3NLT8-F1
#
_cell.length_a   1.000
_cell.length_b   1.000
_cell.length_c   1.000
_cell.angle_alpha   90.00
_cell.angle_beta   90.00
_cell.angle_gamma   90.00
#
_symmetry.space_group_name_H-M   'P 1'
#
loop_
_entity.id
_entity.type
_entity.pdbx_description
1 polymer ?
#
loop_
_entity_poly.entity_id
_entity_poly.type
_entity_poly.pdbx_seq_one_letter_code
_entity_poly.pdbx_strand_id
1 'polypeptide(L)'
;MTTIYKFLSELRSLDVQIWAEGYDLHYKAPKGRLTPELAAQLREHKSEIISFLDTTNNVNSSHLRPILPVEHQTKLPLSFGQQRLWFLTQLEPRSSVYNIPLAYRLRGLLNVTVLEQSLREIVRRHSILRTTFTSVDGQPVQVISPETDL
;
A
#
# COMPACT_ATOMS: atom_id res chain seq x y z
N MET A 1 -16.46 -24.17 13.67
CA MET A 1 -16.06 -22.82 14.14
C MET A 1 -15.34 -22.12 13.01
N THR A 2 -16.04 -21.27 12.27
CA THR A 2 -15.45 -20.44 11.21
C THR A 2 -14.92 -19.17 11.85
N THR A 3 -13.64 -18.86 11.71
CA THR A 3 -13.07 -17.61 12.25
C THR A 3 -13.72 -16.39 11.58
N ILE A 4 -13.92 -15.30 12.31
CA ILE A 4 -14.47 -14.04 11.81
C ILE A 4 -13.81 -13.57 10.49
N TYR A 5 -12.48 -13.70 10.37
CA TYR A 5 -11.75 -13.37 9.14
C TYR A 5 -12.20 -14.17 7.91
N LYS A 6 -12.47 -15.48 8.08
CA LYS A 6 -12.92 -16.33 6.99
C LYS A 6 -14.33 -15.95 6.55
N PHE A 7 -15.20 -15.64 7.50
CA PHE A 7 -16.55 -15.16 7.23
C PHE A 7 -16.57 -13.81 6.51
N LEU A 8 -15.77 -12.83 6.97
CA LEU A 8 -15.66 -11.53 6.31
C LEU A 8 -15.05 -11.63 4.90
N SER A 9 -14.09 -12.54 4.70
CA SER A 9 -13.52 -12.82 3.37
C SER A 9 -14.56 -13.43 2.42
N GLU A 10 -15.39 -14.34 2.92
CA GLU A 10 -16.51 -14.93 2.18
C GLU A 10 -17.53 -13.87 1.77
N LEU A 11 -17.96 -12.99 2.68
CA LEU A 11 -18.83 -11.85 2.36
C LEU A 11 -18.25 -10.97 1.24
N ARG A 12 -16.96 -10.64 1.31
CA ARG A 12 -16.29 -9.85 0.27
C ARG A 12 -16.30 -10.56 -1.10
N SER A 13 -16.08 -11.88 -1.12
CA SER A 13 -16.15 -12.68 -2.35
C SER A 13 -17.55 -12.73 -2.97
N LEU A 14 -18.59 -12.50 -2.15
CA LEU A 14 -19.99 -12.42 -2.56
C LEU A 14 -20.42 -10.99 -2.92
N ASP A 15 -19.50 -10.03 -2.91
CA ASP A 15 -19.74 -8.60 -3.09
C ASP A 15 -20.72 -8.02 -2.05
N VAL A 16 -20.73 -8.62 -0.84
CA VAL A 16 -21.49 -8.13 0.31
C VAL A 16 -20.59 -7.20 1.11
N GLN A 17 -20.94 -5.92 1.10
CA GLN A 17 -20.28 -4.90 1.91
C GLN A 17 -21.03 -4.77 3.24
N ILE A 18 -20.29 -4.62 4.34
CA ILE A 18 -20.84 -4.36 5.66
C ILE A 18 -20.10 -3.18 6.31
N TRP A 19 -20.82 -2.38 7.08
CA TRP A 19 -20.23 -1.31 7.89
C TRP A 19 -21.02 -1.16 9.19
N ALA A 20 -20.36 -0.68 10.23
CA ALA A 20 -20.98 -0.41 11.53
C ALA A 20 -21.20 1.10 11.68
N GLU A 21 -22.35 1.49 12.22
CA GLU A 21 -22.65 2.85 12.65
C GLU A 21 -23.16 2.77 14.10
N GLY A 22 -22.28 3.08 15.05
CA GLY A 22 -22.55 2.82 16.46
C GLY A 22 -22.75 1.32 16.74
N TYR A 23 -23.93 0.94 17.23
CA TYR A 23 -24.29 -0.46 17.54
C TYR A 23 -25.03 -1.17 16.40
N ASP A 24 -25.23 -0.48 15.27
CA ASP A 24 -25.97 -1.01 14.13
C ASP A 24 -25.04 -1.49 13.03
N LEU A 25 -25.35 -2.69 12.53
CA LEU A 25 -24.62 -3.32 11.44
C LEU A 25 -25.43 -3.13 10.17
N HIS A 26 -24.89 -2.35 9.25
CA HIS A 26 -25.46 -2.11 7.94
C HIS A 26 -24.81 -3.01 6.89
N TYR A 27 -25.55 -3.30 5.82
CA TYR A 27 -25.03 -4.08 4.71
C TYR A 27 -25.52 -3.54 3.36
N LYS A 28 -24.74 -3.82 2.32
CA LYS A 28 -25.09 -3.61 0.92
C LYS A 28 -24.71 -4.87 0.17
N ALA A 29 -25.70 -5.50 -0.46
CA ALA A 29 -25.53 -6.76 -1.18
C ALA A 29 -26.27 -6.70 -2.52
N PRO A 30 -25.75 -7.35 -3.58
CA PRO A 30 -26.52 -7.58 -4.81
C PRO A 30 -27.80 -8.38 -4.54
N LYS A 31 -28.85 -8.17 -5.35
CA LYS A 31 -30.14 -8.86 -5.19
C LYS A 31 -29.94 -10.38 -5.15
N GLY A 32 -30.53 -11.03 -4.14
CA GLY A 32 -30.47 -12.49 -3.97
C GLY A 32 -29.17 -13.04 -3.37
N ARG A 33 -28.15 -12.20 -3.10
CA ARG A 33 -26.88 -12.65 -2.47
C ARG A 33 -26.97 -12.79 -0.95
N LEU A 34 -27.86 -12.04 -0.31
CA LEU A 34 -28.14 -12.19 1.10
C LEU A 34 -29.17 -13.29 1.32
N THR A 35 -28.71 -14.54 1.41
CA THR A 35 -29.59 -15.67 1.72
C THR A 35 -30.02 -15.63 3.19
N PRO A 36 -31.13 -16.28 3.57
CA PRO A 36 -31.58 -16.36 4.96
C PRO A 36 -30.52 -16.91 5.92
N GLU A 37 -29.71 -17.86 5.45
CA GLU A 37 -28.59 -18.46 6.19
C GLU A 37 -27.50 -17.43 6.46
N LEU A 38 -27.13 -16.65 5.44
CA LEU A 38 -26.13 -15.59 5.56
C LEU A 38 -26.60 -14.48 6.51
N ALA A 39 -27.89 -14.14 6.46
CA ALA A 39 -28.50 -13.19 7.39
C ALA A 39 -28.52 -13.71 8.83
N ALA A 40 -28.70 -15.02 9.05
CA ALA A 40 -28.61 -15.63 10.37
C ALA A 40 -27.17 -15.57 10.92
N GLN A 41 -26.18 -15.88 10.09
CA GLN A 41 -24.76 -15.80 10.46
C GLN A 41 -24.32 -14.37 10.79
N LEU A 42 -24.79 -13.36 10.04
CA LEU A 42 -24.54 -11.95 10.36
C LEU A 42 -25.10 -11.54 11.73
N ARG A 43 -26.27 -12.08 12.11
CA ARG A 43 -26.88 -11.80 13.43
C ARG A 43 -26.13 -12.52 14.55
N GLU A 44 -25.75 -13.79 14.33
CA GLU A 44 -25.00 -14.59 15.30
C GLU A 44 -23.66 -13.94 15.65
N HIS A 45 -22.95 -13.44 14.64
CA HIS A 45 -21.63 -12.80 14.82
C HIS A 45 -21.70 -11.27 14.96
N LYS A 46 -22.89 -10.66 15.12
CA LYS A 46 -23.07 -9.19 15.05
C LYS A 46 -22.09 -8.43 15.95
N SER A 47 -21.95 -8.83 17.22
CA SER A 47 -21.08 -8.14 18.19
C SER A 47 -19.59 -8.28 17.86
N GLU A 48 -19.16 -9.46 17.41
CA GLU A 48 -17.79 -9.71 16.98
C GLU A 48 -17.44 -8.95 15.70
N ILE A 49 -18.36 -8.89 14.75
CA ILE A 49 -18.25 -8.09 13.52
C ILE A 49 -18.12 -6.61 13.85
N ILE A 50 -18.99 -6.07 14.71
CA ILE A 50 -18.94 -4.66 15.09
C ILE A 50 -17.62 -4.35 15.79
N SER A 51 -17.19 -5.17 16.75
CA SER A 51 -15.90 -4.97 17.43
C SER A 51 -14.71 -5.01 16.46
N PHE A 52 -14.74 -5.91 15.47
CA PHE A 52 -13.73 -5.98 14.42
C PHE A 52 -13.76 -4.73 13.53
N LEU A 53 -14.94 -4.31 13.08
CA LEU A 53 -15.12 -3.13 12.25
C LEU A 53 -14.74 -1.86 13.00
N ASP A 54 -15.04 -1.75 14.29
CA ASP A 54 -14.63 -0.63 15.14
C ASP A 54 -13.13 -0.60 15.37
N THR A 55 -12.49 -1.76 15.57
CA THR A 55 -11.02 -1.84 15.65
C THR A 55 -10.39 -1.39 14.34
N THR A 56 -10.96 -1.81 13.21
CA THR A 56 -10.46 -1.47 11.87
C THR A 56 -10.78 -0.01 11.50
N ASN A 57 -11.96 0.48 11.88
CA ASN A 57 -12.37 1.86 11.72
C ASN A 57 -11.54 2.75 12.65
N ASN A 58 -11.20 2.40 13.88
CA ASN A 58 -10.30 3.26 14.67
C ASN A 58 -8.91 3.44 14.01
N VAL A 59 -8.48 2.46 13.20
CA VAL A 59 -7.27 2.57 12.36
C VAL A 59 -7.54 3.38 11.07
N ASN A 60 -8.74 3.32 10.50
CA ASN A 60 -9.13 3.94 9.23
C ASN A 60 -10.01 5.22 9.32
N SER A 61 -10.44 5.62 10.52
CA SER A 61 -11.30 6.76 10.88
C SER A 61 -10.48 8.02 11.14
N SER A 62 -9.20 8.01 10.76
CA SER A 62 -8.65 9.23 10.22
C SER A 62 -9.43 9.48 8.92
N HIS A 63 -10.46 10.34 8.98
CA HIS A 63 -11.17 10.88 7.81
C HIS A 63 -10.21 10.87 6.63
N LEU A 64 -10.48 10.07 5.58
CA LEU A 64 -9.55 9.89 4.46
C LEU A 64 -9.18 11.28 3.92
N ARG A 65 -8.08 11.83 4.44
CA ARG A 65 -7.66 13.17 4.11
C ARG A 65 -7.19 13.06 2.67
N PRO A 66 -7.64 13.97 1.80
CA PRO A 66 -7.08 14.03 0.46
C PRO A 66 -5.56 13.98 0.56
N ILE A 67 -4.93 13.13 -0.24
CA ILE A 67 -3.47 13.09 -0.33
C ILE A 67 -3.09 14.40 -1.00
N LEU A 68 -2.66 15.36 -0.20
CA LEU A 68 -2.19 16.63 -0.71
C LEU A 68 -0.80 16.43 -1.32
N PRO A 69 -0.49 17.11 -2.44
CA PRO A 69 0.88 17.18 -2.94
C PRO A 69 1.81 17.63 -1.82
N VAL A 70 2.89 16.87 -1.60
CA VAL A 70 3.95 17.25 -0.67
C VAL A 70 5.00 18.04 -1.44
N GLU A 71 5.38 19.21 -0.94
CA GLU A 71 6.51 19.95 -1.50
C GLU A 71 7.82 19.19 -1.24
N HIS A 72 8.41 18.66 -2.30
CA HIS A 72 9.61 17.82 -2.26
C HIS A 72 10.93 18.58 -2.00
N GLN A 73 10.87 19.84 -1.57
CA GLN A 73 12.05 20.70 -1.35
C GLN A 73 12.65 20.56 0.06
N THR A 74 12.08 19.71 0.93
CA THR A 74 12.52 19.56 2.32
C THR A 74 13.24 18.23 2.54
N LYS A 75 14.16 18.18 3.52
CA LYS A 75 14.81 16.94 3.98
C LYS A 75 13.75 16.04 4.59
N LEU A 76 13.30 15.03 3.84
CA LEU A 76 12.22 14.15 4.28
C LEU A 76 12.78 13.03 5.16
N PRO A 77 12.15 12.71 6.31
CA PRO A 77 12.56 11.57 7.12
C PRO A 77 12.30 10.27 6.35
N LEU A 78 13.15 9.26 6.55
CA LEU A 78 12.91 7.92 6.03
C LEU A 78 11.73 7.28 6.77
N SER A 79 10.93 6.48 6.05
CA SER A 79 10.01 5.53 6.68
C SER A 79 10.77 4.46 7.46
N PHE A 80 10.12 3.79 8.41
CA PHE A 80 10.76 2.73 9.20
C PHE A 80 11.39 1.61 8.36
N GLY A 81 10.73 1.21 7.26
CA GLY A 81 11.27 0.22 6.33
C GLY A 81 12.53 0.72 5.62
N GLN A 82 12.54 1.98 5.20
CA GLN A 82 13.71 2.61 4.60
C GLN A 82 14.86 2.76 5.60
N GLN A 83 14.60 3.18 6.84
CA GLN A 83 15.62 3.29 7.90
C GLN A 83 16.30 1.94 8.17
N ARG A 84 15.50 0.86 8.24
CA ARG A 84 16.04 -0.50 8.42
C ARG A 84 16.97 -0.89 7.27
N LEU A 85 16.55 -0.69 6.03
CA LEU A 85 17.39 -1.02 4.87
C LEU A 85 18.65 -0.14 4.82
N TRP A 86 18.53 1.16 5.12
CA TRP A 86 19.67 2.06 5.20
C TRP A 86 20.68 1.62 6.26
N PHE A 87 20.23 1.21 7.44
CA PHE A 87 21.10 0.66 8.48
C PHE A 87 21.83 -0.60 8.00
N LEU A 88 21.13 -1.52 7.34
CA LEU A 88 21.73 -2.74 6.81
C LEU A 88 22.79 -2.46 5.74
N THR A 89 22.58 -1.45 4.88
CA THR A 89 23.60 -1.06 3.89
C THR A 89 24.80 -0.36 4.52
N GLN A 90 24.65 0.34 5.64
CA GLN A 90 25.80 0.87 6.39
C GLN A 90 26.60 -0.25 7.08
N LEU A 91 25.91 -1.27 7.60
CA LEU A 91 26.54 -2.40 8.28
C LEU A 91 27.33 -3.30 7.32
N GLU A 92 26.78 -3.56 6.12
CA GLU A 92 27.42 -4.38 5.08
C GLU A 92 27.39 -3.70 3.70
N PRO A 93 28.25 -2.71 3.42
CA PRO A 93 28.16 -1.88 2.22
C PRO A 93 28.34 -2.62 0.88
N ARG A 94 28.89 -3.83 0.91
CA ARG A 94 29.11 -4.67 -0.29
C ARG A 94 28.05 -5.75 -0.47
N SER A 95 27.07 -5.83 0.43
CA SER A 95 26.01 -6.84 0.37
C SER A 95 25.02 -6.54 -0.75
N SER A 96 24.72 -7.55 -1.56
CA SER A 96 23.70 -7.47 -2.62
C SER A 96 22.40 -8.19 -2.24
N VAL A 97 22.25 -8.60 -0.97
CA VAL A 97 21.13 -9.46 -0.50
C VAL A 97 19.76 -8.82 -0.76
N TYR A 98 19.68 -7.49 -0.77
CA TYR A 98 18.44 -6.75 -1.00
C TYR A 98 18.31 -6.19 -2.43
N ASN A 99 19.21 -6.57 -3.34
CA ASN A 99 19.07 -6.23 -4.75
C ASN A 99 18.08 -7.20 -5.41
N ILE A 100 17.17 -6.66 -6.22
CA ILE A 100 16.20 -7.46 -6.99
C ILE A 100 16.60 -7.38 -8.47
N PRO A 101 17.52 -8.23 -8.96
CA PRO A 101 17.90 -8.23 -10.36
C PRO A 101 16.76 -8.82 -11.21
N LEU A 102 16.40 -8.12 -12.28
CA LEU A 102 15.40 -8.56 -13.25
C LEU A 102 15.98 -8.44 -14.66
N ALA A 103 15.64 -9.40 -15.52
CA ALA A 103 16.00 -9.39 -16.93
C ALA A 103 14.79 -9.79 -17.77
N TYR A 104 14.57 -9.07 -18.88
CA TYR A 104 13.46 -9.32 -19.79
C TYR A 104 13.98 -9.60 -21.19
N ARG A 105 13.38 -10.59 -21.86
CA ARG A 105 13.63 -10.87 -23.28
C ARG A 105 12.47 -10.34 -24.12
N LEU A 106 12.73 -9.28 -24.87
CA LEU A 106 11.79 -8.72 -25.83
C LEU A 106 11.91 -9.46 -27.17
N ARG A 107 10.80 -9.61 -27.90
CA ARG A 107 10.75 -10.22 -29.24
C ARG A 107 10.05 -9.27 -30.20
N GLY A 108 10.55 -9.20 -31.44
CA GLY A 108 10.03 -8.30 -32.47
C GLY A 108 10.91 -7.07 -32.69
N LEU A 109 10.38 -6.08 -33.40
CA LEU A 109 11.06 -4.81 -33.66
C LEU A 109 11.02 -3.94 -32.41
N LEU A 110 12.18 -3.69 -31.81
CA LEU A 110 12.33 -2.79 -30.68
C LEU A 110 12.84 -1.43 -31.16
N ASN A 111 12.05 -0.39 -30.92
CA ASN A 111 12.54 0.99 -31.04
C ASN A 111 13.21 1.39 -29.71
N VAL A 112 14.54 1.33 -29.68
CA VAL A 112 15.35 1.62 -28.48
C VAL A 112 15.15 3.06 -28.02
N THR A 113 15.09 4.02 -28.94
CA THR A 113 14.89 5.44 -28.62
C THR A 113 13.56 5.68 -27.91
N VAL A 114 12.48 5.04 -28.38
CA VAL A 114 11.15 5.15 -27.73
C VAL A 114 11.14 4.46 -26.37
N LEU A 115 11.81 3.31 -26.22
CA LEU A 115 11.94 2.64 -24.93
C LEU A 115 12.67 3.52 -23.92
N GLU A 116 13.80 4.10 -24.30
CA GLU A 116 14.59 5.01 -23.47
C GLU A 116 13.78 6.23 -23.03
N GLN A 117 13.08 6.88 -23.97
CA GLN A 117 12.17 7.99 -23.66
C GLN A 117 11.06 7.58 -22.69
N SER A 118 10.48 6.39 -22.89
CA SER A 118 9.43 5.87 -22.01
C SER A 118 9.94 5.62 -20.60
N LEU A 119 11.14 5.05 -20.46
CA LEU A 119 11.79 4.83 -19.16
C LEU A 119 12.12 6.15 -18.47
N ARG A 120 12.65 7.14 -19.20
CA ARG A 120 12.88 8.49 -18.68
C ARG A 120 11.61 9.12 -18.16
N GLU A 121 10.49 9.00 -18.88
CA GLU A 121 9.20 9.55 -18.43
C GLU A 121 8.67 8.85 -17.16
N ILE A 122 8.88 7.54 -17.03
CA ILE A 122 8.55 6.81 -15.79
C ILE A 122 9.37 7.37 -14.62
N VAL A 123 10.69 7.52 -14.78
CA VAL A 123 11.54 8.04 -13.69
C VAL A 123 11.23 9.51 -13.38
N ARG A 124 10.96 10.33 -14.40
CA ARG A 124 10.52 11.72 -14.22
C ARG A 124 9.23 11.80 -13.42
N ARG A 125 8.21 10.99 -13.75
CA ARG A 125 6.91 10.95 -13.08
C ARG A 125 6.98 10.44 -11.64
N HIS A 126 7.82 9.45 -11.36
CA HIS A 126 7.86 8.76 -10.07
C HIS A 126 9.05 9.22 -9.21
N SER A 127 8.79 10.10 -8.23
CA SER A 127 9.83 10.67 -7.35
C SER A 127 10.69 9.63 -6.62
N ILE A 128 10.10 8.49 -6.23
CA ILE A 128 10.82 7.41 -5.54
C ILE A 128 11.98 6.82 -6.36
N LEU A 129 11.89 6.86 -7.69
CA LEU A 129 12.95 6.39 -8.60
C LEU A 129 14.12 7.38 -8.71
N ARG A 130 13.95 8.59 -8.16
CA ARG A 130 14.95 9.66 -8.09
C ARG A 130 15.37 9.97 -6.64
N THR A 131 14.96 9.15 -5.68
CA THR A 131 15.29 9.33 -4.27
C THR A 131 16.63 8.70 -3.94
N THR A 132 17.53 9.48 -3.36
CA THR A 132 18.76 9.01 -2.71
C THR A 132 18.66 9.21 -1.19
N PHE A 133 19.50 8.50 -0.45
CA PHE A 133 19.56 8.60 1.01
C PHE A 133 20.94 9.10 1.44
N THR A 134 20.96 10.15 2.27
CA THR A 134 22.20 10.72 2.82
C THR A 134 22.08 10.89 4.34
N SER A 135 23.18 11.19 5.00
CA SER A 135 23.22 11.52 6.43
C SER A 135 23.45 13.01 6.61
N VAL A 136 22.59 13.65 7.41
CA VAL A 136 22.70 15.06 7.82
C VAL A 136 22.66 15.06 9.34
N ASP A 137 23.69 15.61 9.99
CA ASP A 137 23.79 15.67 11.45
C ASP A 137 23.60 14.29 12.14
N GLY A 138 24.07 13.23 11.48
CA GLY A 138 23.94 11.85 11.96
C GLY A 138 22.58 11.21 11.77
N GLN A 139 21.63 11.87 11.12
CA GLN A 139 20.29 11.35 10.81
C GLN A 139 20.13 11.06 9.32
N PRO A 140 19.59 9.88 8.94
CA PRO A 140 19.32 9.58 7.55
C PRO A 140 18.15 10.43 7.04
N VAL A 141 18.32 11.01 5.85
CA VAL A 141 17.30 11.81 5.16
C VAL A 141 17.16 11.37 3.71
N GLN A 142 15.96 11.54 3.16
CA GLN A 142 15.67 11.32 1.75
C GLN A 142 15.93 12.62 0.97
N VAL A 143 16.59 12.50 -0.18
CA VAL A 143 16.83 13.60 -1.12
C VAL A 143 16.27 13.17 -2.48
N ILE A 144 15.37 13.98 -3.03
CA ILE A 144 14.74 13.70 -4.33
C ILE A 144 15.42 14.57 -5.38
N SER A 145 16.11 13.96 -6.34
CA SER A 145 16.71 14.70 -7.47
C SER A 145 15.61 15.31 -8.34
N PRO A 146 15.68 16.61 -8.73
CA PRO A 146 14.67 17.21 -9.61
C PRO A 146 14.71 16.62 -11.04
N GLU A 147 15.87 16.12 -11.46
CA GLU A 147 16.12 15.63 -12.80
C GLU A 147 16.46 14.13 -12.81
N THR A 148 16.29 13.54 -14.00
CA THR A 148 16.62 12.13 -14.26
C THR A 148 17.92 12.08 -15.03
N ASP A 149 19.02 11.67 -14.40
CA ASP A 149 20.24 11.28 -15.11
C ASP A 149 20.08 9.82 -15.57
N LEU A 150 19.42 9.63 -16.73
CA LEU A 150 19.33 8.34 -17.44
C LEU A 150 19.74 8.48 -18.91
#